data_AF-A0A8K0GK69-F1
#
_entry.id   AF-A0A8K0GK69-F1
#
_cell.length_a   1.000
_cell.length_b   1.000
_cell.length_c   1.000
_cell.angle_alpha   90.00
_cell.angle_beta   90.00
_cell.angle_gamma   90.00
#
_symmetry.space_group_name_H-M   'P 1'
#
loop_
_entity.id
_entity.type
_entity.pdbx_description
1 polymer ?
#
loop_
_entity_poly.entity_id
_entity_poly.type
_entity_poly.pdbx_seq_one_letter_code
_entity_poly.pdbx_strand_id
1 'polypeptide(L)'
;MNFLRMLLFVLLIGLATVNGSFIEDYCWRDYNGIAPFDAFKAGIDRDGKPIYIGQVLFQNKLIPGKIHENANAIHIEFYRAYTINETIKILCTQHPEHFEWFPIRHDQVLLIKDKHIFEGGYQNNVTTYIGRAYWRGQLTVGKVACVREHYCLKLTTVEGRRFYQHSEFEILIYNPNNKQEDFAVTPSVESVTTKTLIHQGSLSWLWYFSLAVIVFLILIVIKIVRRC
;
A
#
# COMPACT_ATOMS: atom_id res chain seq x y z
N MET A 1 37.17 28.79 12.02
CA MET A 1 36.61 27.46 12.35
C MET A 1 35.09 27.48 12.21
N ASN A 2 34.43 27.05 11.13
CA ASN A 2 34.71 27.12 9.70
C ASN A 2 33.33 27.06 9.01
N PHE A 3 32.81 28.19 8.51
CA PHE A 3 31.58 28.23 7.71
C PHE A 3 31.61 27.20 6.57
N LEU A 4 32.79 26.98 6.00
CA LEU A 4 33.06 25.93 5.01
C LEU A 4 32.80 24.51 5.52
N ARG A 5 33.08 24.20 6.81
CA ARG A 5 32.76 22.90 7.42
C ARG A 5 31.25 22.72 7.60
N MET A 6 30.54 23.79 7.96
CA MET A 6 29.08 23.76 8.09
C MET A 6 28.43 23.56 6.72
N LEU A 7 28.89 24.28 5.68
CA LEU A 7 28.40 24.13 4.31
C LEU A 7 28.68 22.73 3.75
N LEU A 8 29.87 22.18 3.98
CA LEU A 8 30.20 20.80 3.60
C LEU A 8 29.32 19.78 4.32
N PHE A 9 28.99 20.00 5.60
CA PHE A 9 28.06 19.14 6.34
C PHE A 9 26.65 19.19 5.77
N VAL A 10 26.15 20.39 5.44
CA VAL A 10 24.82 20.58 4.82
C VAL A 10 24.78 19.97 3.41
N LEU A 11 25.83 20.11 2.61
CA LEU A 11 25.93 19.47 1.29
C LEU A 11 26.04 17.94 1.40
N LEU A 12 26.76 17.41 2.39
CA LEU A 12 26.83 15.96 2.65
C LEU A 12 25.47 15.40 3.10
N ILE A 13 24.74 16.11 3.97
CA ILE A 13 23.36 15.74 4.35
C ILE A 13 22.45 15.83 3.12
N GLY A 14 22.54 16.91 2.35
CA GLY A 14 21.78 17.11 1.11
C GLY A 14 22.00 15.97 0.11
N LEU A 15 23.26 15.63 -0.19
CA LEU A 15 23.63 14.53 -1.08
C LEU A 15 23.21 13.16 -0.52
N ALA A 16 23.27 12.95 0.80
CA ALA A 16 22.77 11.73 1.44
C ALA A 16 21.23 11.62 1.35
N THR A 17 20.50 12.73 1.31
CA THR A 17 19.04 12.74 1.19
C THR A 17 18.52 12.62 -0.25
N VAL A 18 19.36 12.81 -1.28
CA VAL A 18 18.91 12.76 -2.69
C VAL A 18 18.90 11.32 -3.25
N ASN A 19 19.54 10.35 -2.58
CA ASN A 19 19.69 8.98 -3.09
C ASN A 19 18.65 7.99 -2.55
N GLY A 20 17.38 8.40 -2.57
CA GLY A 20 16.27 7.50 -2.34
C GLY A 20 15.00 8.14 -2.85
N SER A 21 14.65 7.93 -4.12
CA SER A 21 13.26 8.05 -4.52
C SER A 21 12.49 6.99 -3.73
N PHE A 22 11.90 7.38 -2.60
CA PHE A 22 11.01 6.53 -1.84
C PHE A 22 9.76 6.34 -2.69
N ILE A 23 9.78 5.34 -3.56
CA ILE A 23 8.57 4.85 -4.20
C ILE A 23 7.83 4.11 -3.10
N GLU A 24 6.71 4.67 -2.63
CA GLU A 24 5.81 3.95 -1.73
C GLU A 24 5.30 2.69 -2.46
N ASP A 25 5.64 1.53 -1.92
CA ASP A 25 5.30 0.21 -2.50
C ASP A 25 3.78 -0.01 -2.56
N TYR A 26 3.07 0.57 -1.59
CA TYR A 26 1.62 0.66 -1.56
C TYR A 26 1.16 1.97 -0.91
N CYS A 27 -0.06 2.41 -1.20
CA CYS A 27 -0.64 3.61 -0.61
C CYS A 27 -2.16 3.51 -0.48
N TRP A 28 -2.74 4.35 0.38
CA TRP A 28 -4.19 4.51 0.52
C TRP A 28 -4.66 5.76 -0.22
N ARG A 29 -5.48 5.59 -1.27
CA ARG A 29 -5.99 6.72 -2.09
C ARG A 29 -7.47 6.94 -1.83
N ASP A 30 -7.93 8.18 -1.99
CA ASP A 30 -9.36 8.47 -1.89
C ASP A 30 -10.14 7.70 -2.96
N TYR A 31 -11.27 7.12 -2.55
CA TYR A 31 -12.12 6.31 -3.39
C TYR A 31 -13.45 6.99 -3.66
N ASN A 32 -13.68 7.31 -4.94
CA ASN A 32 -14.86 8.04 -5.41
C ASN A 32 -15.82 7.14 -6.23
N GLY A 33 -15.77 5.81 -6.03
CA GLY A 33 -16.57 4.82 -6.76
C GLY A 33 -15.92 4.22 -8.00
N ILE A 34 -14.72 4.68 -8.38
CA ILE A 34 -13.92 4.11 -9.46
C ILE A 34 -12.61 3.62 -8.88
N ALA A 35 -12.32 2.32 -9.04
CA ALA A 35 -11.07 1.74 -8.55
C ALA A 35 -9.92 2.14 -9.49
N PRO A 36 -8.79 2.66 -8.96
CA PRO A 36 -7.57 2.85 -9.74
C PRO A 36 -7.08 1.53 -10.37
N PHE A 37 -6.33 1.62 -11.47
CA PHE A 37 -5.83 0.43 -12.18
C PHE A 37 -4.90 -0.44 -11.32
N ASP A 38 -4.22 0.19 -10.36
CA ASP A 38 -3.30 -0.41 -9.39
C ASP A 38 -3.97 -0.67 -8.03
N ALA A 39 -5.31 -0.63 -7.95
CA ALA A 39 -6.04 -1.05 -6.76
C ALA A 39 -5.81 -2.54 -6.48
N PHE A 40 -5.45 -2.86 -5.23
CA PHE A 40 -5.17 -4.22 -4.84
C PHE A 40 -6.44 -5.09 -4.86
N LYS A 41 -6.44 -6.13 -5.69
CA LYS A 41 -7.54 -7.08 -5.83
C LYS A 41 -7.41 -8.15 -4.76
N ALA A 42 -8.28 -8.12 -3.76
CA ALA A 42 -8.29 -9.10 -2.67
C ALA A 42 -8.92 -10.45 -3.05
N GLY A 43 -9.58 -10.49 -4.21
CA GLY A 43 -10.06 -11.68 -4.89
C GLY A 43 -11.32 -11.36 -5.69
N ILE A 44 -12.20 -12.35 -5.88
CA ILE A 44 -13.39 -12.22 -6.73
C ILE A 44 -14.68 -12.61 -5.97
N ASP A 45 -15.77 -11.92 -6.25
CA ASP A 45 -17.10 -12.26 -5.74
C ASP A 45 -17.80 -13.35 -6.59
N ARG A 46 -19.06 -13.65 -6.27
CA ARG A 46 -19.86 -14.68 -6.98
C ARG A 46 -20.11 -14.36 -8.45
N ASP A 47 -20.09 -13.09 -8.81
CA ASP A 47 -20.37 -12.62 -10.16
C ASP A 47 -19.07 -12.53 -10.98
N GLY A 48 -17.95 -12.99 -10.43
CA GLY A 48 -16.63 -12.93 -11.05
C GLY A 48 -16.01 -11.52 -11.01
N LYS A 49 -16.55 -10.61 -10.20
CA LYS A 49 -16.07 -9.23 -10.11
C LYS A 49 -15.03 -9.08 -9.01
N PRO A 50 -14.01 -8.21 -9.17
CA PRO A 50 -13.03 -7.94 -8.14
C PRO A 50 -13.65 -7.42 -6.83
N ILE A 51 -13.10 -7.89 -5.73
CA ILE A 51 -13.28 -7.32 -4.39
C ILE A 51 -12.00 -6.55 -4.04
N TYR A 52 -12.15 -5.30 -3.63
CA TYR A 52 -11.03 -4.45 -3.21
C TYR A 52 -11.02 -4.25 -1.69
N ILE A 53 -9.85 -3.90 -1.15
CA ILE A 53 -9.68 -3.51 0.24
C ILE A 53 -9.85 -2.01 0.36
N GLY A 54 -10.75 -1.59 1.25
CA GLY A 54 -10.90 -0.21 1.63
C GLY A 54 -10.75 0.01 3.12
N GLN A 55 -10.66 1.28 3.50
CA GLN A 55 -10.81 1.73 4.87
C GLN A 55 -11.60 3.04 4.91
N VAL A 56 -12.24 3.31 6.05
CA VAL A 56 -13.03 4.54 6.25
C VAL A 56 -12.84 5.07 7.66
N LEU A 57 -12.81 6.39 7.78
CA LEU A 57 -12.79 7.06 9.08
C LEU A 57 -14.21 7.06 9.66
N PHE A 58 -14.47 6.19 10.63
CA PHE A 58 -15.77 6.06 11.27
C PHE A 58 -15.63 6.20 12.78
N GLN A 59 -16.30 7.20 13.36
CA GLN A 59 -16.23 7.50 14.80
C GLN A 59 -14.78 7.61 15.34
N ASN A 60 -13.95 8.41 14.64
CA ASN A 60 -12.53 8.65 14.94
C ASN A 60 -11.66 7.38 14.94
N LYS A 61 -12.08 6.35 14.22
CA LYS A 61 -11.34 5.10 14.04
C LYS A 61 -11.23 4.78 12.56
N LEU A 62 -10.16 4.12 12.19
CA LEU A 62 -9.92 3.73 10.80
C LEU A 62 -10.36 2.27 10.67
N ILE A 63 -11.49 2.04 10.00
CA ILE A 63 -12.12 0.73 9.93
C ILE A 63 -11.91 0.15 8.53
N PRO A 64 -11.21 -0.99 8.40
CA PRO A 64 -11.10 -1.67 7.12
C PRO A 64 -12.38 -2.41 6.75
N GLY A 65 -12.57 -2.60 5.45
CA GLY A 65 -13.66 -3.38 4.90
C GLY A 65 -13.49 -3.67 3.42
N LYS A 66 -14.57 -4.16 2.82
CA LYS A 66 -14.58 -4.55 1.41
C LYS A 66 -15.29 -3.51 0.54
N ILE A 67 -14.80 -3.35 -0.67
CA ILE A 67 -15.42 -2.54 -1.73
C ILE A 67 -15.67 -3.49 -2.91
N HIS A 68 -16.91 -3.52 -3.41
CA HIS A 68 -17.22 -4.24 -4.64
C HIS A 68 -16.89 -3.37 -5.85
N GLU A 69 -16.50 -4.00 -6.96
CA GLU A 69 -16.29 -3.28 -8.21
C GLU A 69 -17.54 -2.47 -8.61
N ASN A 70 -17.31 -1.25 -9.09
CA ASN A 70 -18.35 -0.29 -9.50
C ASN A 70 -19.35 0.10 -8.37
N ALA A 71 -19.02 -0.14 -7.10
CA ALA A 71 -19.80 0.35 -5.97
C ALA A 71 -19.20 1.65 -5.43
N ASN A 72 -20.03 2.64 -5.10
CA ASN A 72 -19.57 3.88 -4.44
C ASN A 72 -19.50 3.75 -2.91
N ALA A 73 -19.43 2.54 -2.39
CA ALA A 73 -19.56 2.27 -0.96
C ALA A 73 -18.62 1.16 -0.47
N ILE A 74 -18.21 1.29 0.79
CA ILE A 74 -17.47 0.29 1.56
C ILE A 74 -18.41 -0.42 2.52
N HIS A 75 -18.25 -1.73 2.66
CA HIS A 75 -18.92 -2.53 3.69
C HIS A 75 -17.97 -2.82 4.83
N ILE A 76 -18.30 -2.31 6.02
CA ILE A 76 -17.50 -2.46 7.24
C ILE A 76 -18.33 -3.07 8.36
N GLU A 77 -17.65 -3.73 9.29
CA GLU A 77 -18.23 -4.08 10.58
C GLU A 77 -17.70 -3.15 11.68
N PHE A 78 -18.59 -2.59 12.48
CA PHE A 78 -18.27 -1.81 13.68
C PHE A 78 -19.39 -1.96 14.74
N TYR A 79 -19.35 -3.01 15.54
CA TYR A 79 -20.45 -3.52 16.39
C TYR A 79 -21.68 -4.01 15.60
N ARG A 80 -21.90 -3.51 14.39
CA ARG A 80 -22.89 -3.96 13.41
C ARG A 80 -22.34 -3.82 11.99
N ALA A 81 -23.04 -4.38 11.02
CA ALA A 81 -22.73 -4.16 9.61
C ALA A 81 -23.14 -2.74 9.16
N TYR A 82 -22.28 -2.08 8.40
CA TYR A 82 -22.54 -0.79 7.76
C TYR A 82 -22.17 -0.83 6.28
N THR A 83 -22.88 -0.01 5.51
CA THR A 83 -22.51 0.41 4.17
C THR A 83 -22.29 1.92 4.24
N ILE A 84 -21.09 2.38 3.93
CA ILE A 84 -20.69 3.80 4.01
C ILE A 84 -20.22 4.25 2.63
N ASN A 85 -20.58 5.47 2.24
CA ASN A 85 -20.31 6.04 0.91
C ASN A 85 -19.47 7.34 0.98
N GLU A 86 -18.88 7.65 2.13
CA GLU A 86 -18.13 8.89 2.38
C GLU A 86 -16.77 8.59 3.00
N THR A 87 -15.76 9.41 2.68
CA THR A 87 -14.40 9.36 3.27
C THR A 87 -13.71 7.99 3.13
N ILE A 88 -14.00 7.29 2.04
CA ILE A 88 -13.44 5.97 1.76
C ILE A 88 -12.04 6.13 1.16
N LYS A 89 -11.11 5.29 1.61
CA LYS A 89 -9.83 5.06 0.94
C LYS A 89 -9.75 3.64 0.42
N ILE A 90 -9.03 3.45 -0.68
CA ILE A 90 -8.76 2.16 -1.33
C ILE A 90 -7.26 1.87 -1.29
N LEU A 91 -6.89 0.61 -1.07
CA LEU A 91 -5.49 0.16 -1.10
C LEU A 91 -5.02 0.03 -2.55
N CYS A 92 -3.91 0.70 -2.88
CA CYS A 92 -3.27 0.65 -4.19
C CYS A 92 -1.81 0.20 -4.05
N THR A 93 -1.29 -0.57 -5.01
CA THR A 93 0.10 -1.02 -5.06
C THR A 93 0.52 -1.30 -6.50
N GLN A 94 1.77 -1.02 -6.83
CA GLN A 94 2.38 -1.42 -8.10
C GLN A 94 2.95 -2.85 -8.04
N HIS A 95 3.09 -3.40 -6.83
CA HIS A 95 3.72 -4.67 -6.53
C HIS A 95 2.76 -5.60 -5.76
N PRO A 96 1.65 -6.05 -6.38
CA PRO A 96 0.70 -6.94 -5.73
C PRO A 96 1.33 -8.26 -5.26
N GLU A 97 2.44 -8.69 -5.87
CA GLU A 97 3.24 -9.86 -5.49
C GLU A 97 3.88 -9.74 -4.10
N HIS A 98 4.07 -8.52 -3.59
CA HIS A 98 4.54 -8.32 -2.21
C HIS A 98 3.47 -8.63 -1.17
N PHE A 99 2.21 -8.85 -1.58
CA PHE A 99 1.12 -9.23 -0.70
C PHE A 99 0.79 -10.71 -0.83
N GLU A 100 0.75 -11.41 0.30
CA GLU A 100 0.47 -12.83 0.40
C GLU A 100 -0.78 -13.07 1.26
N TRP A 101 -1.63 -14.00 0.85
CA TRP A 101 -2.74 -14.49 1.67
C TRP A 101 -2.31 -15.75 2.40
N PHE A 102 -2.19 -15.66 3.73
CA PHE A 102 -1.65 -16.73 4.56
C PHE A 102 -2.76 -17.42 5.35
N PRO A 103 -3.02 -18.73 5.14
CA PRO A 103 -4.04 -19.47 5.87
C PRO A 103 -3.73 -19.58 7.37
N ILE A 104 -4.70 -19.26 8.22
CA ILE A 104 -4.51 -19.23 9.67
C ILE A 104 -5.82 -19.39 10.45
N ARG A 105 -5.71 -19.85 11.70
CA ARG A 105 -6.79 -19.78 12.71
C ARG A 105 -6.64 -18.54 13.57
N HIS A 106 -7.77 -17.94 13.98
CA HIS A 106 -7.77 -16.70 14.79
C HIS A 106 -6.89 -16.76 16.05
N ASP A 107 -6.80 -17.91 16.72
CA ASP A 107 -6.01 -18.14 17.94
C ASP A 107 -4.50 -18.30 17.66
N GLN A 108 -4.10 -18.39 16.39
CA GLN A 108 -2.70 -18.53 15.97
C GLN A 108 -2.12 -17.23 15.40
N VAL A 109 -2.94 -16.20 15.16
CA VAL A 109 -2.49 -14.95 14.51
C VAL A 109 -1.30 -14.31 15.23
N LEU A 110 -1.33 -14.25 16.57
CA LEU A 110 -0.25 -13.66 17.37
C LEU A 110 1.01 -14.54 17.48
N LEU A 111 0.96 -15.78 16.99
CA LEU A 111 2.09 -16.70 16.94
C LEU A 111 2.97 -16.48 15.70
N ILE A 112 2.49 -15.77 14.69
CA ILE A 112 3.31 -15.32 13.56
C ILE A 112 4.35 -14.32 14.08
N LYS A 113 5.64 -14.65 13.95
CA LYS A 113 6.76 -13.79 14.40
C LYS A 113 7.68 -13.35 13.26
N ASP A 114 7.68 -14.08 12.16
CA ASP A 114 8.59 -13.96 11.02
C ASP A 114 7.94 -13.31 9.79
N LYS A 115 6.67 -12.90 9.89
CA LYS A 115 5.93 -12.26 8.80
C LYS A 115 5.28 -10.96 9.26
N HIS A 116 5.27 -9.98 8.38
CA HIS A 116 4.59 -8.70 8.63
C HIS A 116 3.11 -8.83 8.24
N ILE A 117 2.26 -8.95 9.24
CA ILE A 117 0.80 -8.96 9.06
C ILE A 117 0.35 -7.54 8.68
N PHE A 118 -0.38 -7.42 7.58
CA PHE A 118 -0.76 -6.12 7.04
C PHE A 118 -1.85 -5.44 7.88
N GLU A 119 -1.50 -4.29 8.46
CA GLU A 119 -2.41 -3.45 9.24
C GLU A 119 -3.36 -2.69 8.32
N GLY A 120 -4.66 -2.98 8.45
CA GLY A 120 -5.73 -2.35 7.65
C GLY A 120 -6.41 -1.16 8.34
N GLY A 121 -6.09 -0.89 9.60
CA GLY A 121 -6.71 0.19 10.36
C GLY A 121 -6.47 0.07 11.86
N TYR A 122 -7.10 0.96 12.62
CA TYR A 122 -6.86 1.09 14.06
C TYR A 122 -8.13 1.51 14.82
N GLN A 123 -8.34 0.89 15.99
CA GLN A 123 -9.47 1.14 16.89
C GLN A 123 -9.01 1.13 18.35
N ASN A 124 -8.65 2.26 18.97
CA ASN A 124 -8.44 2.40 20.43
C ASN A 124 -7.71 1.19 21.10
N ASN A 125 -6.40 1.07 20.94
CA ASN A 125 -5.57 -0.06 21.42
C ASN A 125 -5.88 -1.42 20.76
N VAL A 126 -6.66 -1.45 19.69
CA VAL A 126 -6.92 -2.62 18.86
C VAL A 126 -6.34 -2.36 17.48
N THR A 127 -5.41 -3.20 17.08
CA THR A 127 -4.91 -3.24 15.71
C THR A 127 -5.88 -4.07 14.89
N THR A 128 -6.28 -3.57 13.72
CA THR A 128 -7.11 -4.35 12.81
C THR A 128 -6.32 -4.76 11.58
N TYR A 129 -6.27 -6.06 11.35
CA TYR A 129 -5.67 -6.66 10.17
C TYR A 129 -6.74 -6.98 9.13
N ILE A 130 -6.31 -7.17 7.88
CA ILE A 130 -7.19 -7.60 6.79
C ILE A 130 -7.18 -9.13 6.72
N GLY A 131 -8.35 -9.73 6.62
CA GLY A 131 -8.48 -11.15 6.30
C GLY A 131 -9.57 -11.40 5.27
N ARG A 132 -9.52 -12.58 4.66
CA ARG A 132 -10.53 -13.08 3.75
C ARG A 132 -10.88 -14.54 4.04
N ALA A 133 -12.10 -14.94 3.71
CA ALA A 133 -12.54 -16.32 3.83
C ALA A 133 -13.45 -16.70 2.66
N TYR A 134 -13.44 -17.99 2.31
CA TYR A 134 -14.45 -18.55 1.42
C TYR A 134 -15.66 -18.98 2.23
N TRP A 135 -16.83 -18.39 1.96
CA TRP A 135 -18.04 -18.61 2.72
C TRP A 135 -19.26 -18.68 1.80
N ARG A 136 -20.04 -19.77 1.87
CA ARG A 136 -21.23 -20.00 1.02
C ARG A 136 -20.95 -19.78 -0.47
N GLY A 137 -19.88 -20.37 -0.99
CA GLY A 137 -19.57 -20.30 -2.43
C GLY A 137 -19.03 -18.95 -2.91
N GLN A 138 -18.61 -18.05 -2.00
CA GLN A 138 -18.01 -16.78 -2.37
C GLN A 138 -16.84 -16.41 -1.48
N LEU A 139 -15.88 -15.70 -2.04
CA LEU A 139 -14.84 -15.05 -1.25
C LEU A 139 -15.42 -13.78 -0.60
N THR A 140 -15.04 -13.54 0.64
CA THR A 140 -15.42 -12.33 1.38
C THR A 140 -14.23 -11.80 2.15
N VAL A 141 -14.13 -10.47 2.25
CA VAL A 141 -13.03 -9.75 2.89
C VAL A 141 -13.58 -8.98 4.08
N GLY A 142 -12.79 -8.89 5.15
CA GLY A 142 -13.16 -8.16 6.35
C GLY A 142 -11.98 -7.90 7.27
N LYS A 143 -12.29 -7.74 8.56
CA LYS A 143 -11.31 -7.34 9.57
C LYS A 143 -11.05 -8.45 10.59
N VAL A 144 -9.81 -8.54 11.03
CA VAL A 144 -9.39 -9.32 12.20
C VAL A 144 -8.94 -8.32 13.25
N ALA A 145 -9.67 -8.23 14.36
CA ALA A 145 -9.36 -7.27 15.41
C ALA A 145 -8.53 -7.94 16.51
N CYS A 146 -7.33 -7.42 16.76
CA CYS A 146 -6.42 -7.95 17.77
C CYS A 146 -6.24 -6.94 18.91
N VAL A 147 -6.63 -7.38 20.11
CA VAL A 147 -6.57 -6.55 21.31
C VAL A 147 -5.13 -6.58 21.82
N ARG A 148 -4.35 -5.58 21.38
CA ARG A 148 -2.90 -5.52 21.58
C ARG A 148 -2.26 -6.86 21.16
N GLU A 149 -1.34 -7.35 21.98
CA GLU A 149 -0.64 -8.63 21.81
C GLU A 149 -1.27 -9.75 22.67
N HIS A 150 -2.52 -9.60 23.14
CA HIS A 150 -3.14 -10.61 24.01
C HIS A 150 -3.90 -11.67 23.22
N TYR A 151 -4.86 -11.26 22.39
CA TYR A 151 -5.66 -12.18 21.58
C TYR A 151 -6.23 -11.47 20.34
N CYS A 152 -6.52 -12.28 19.32
CA CYS A 152 -7.24 -11.86 18.13
C CYS A 152 -8.65 -12.43 18.12
N LEU A 153 -9.61 -11.62 17.68
CA LEU A 153 -10.94 -12.07 17.36
C LEU A 153 -10.94 -12.84 16.03
N LYS A 154 -12.04 -13.54 15.78
CA LYS A 154 -12.30 -14.17 14.48
C LYS A 154 -12.36 -13.13 13.36
N LEU A 155 -12.02 -13.53 12.13
CA LEU A 155 -12.27 -12.71 10.95
C LEU A 155 -13.75 -12.38 10.90
N THR A 156 -14.07 -11.09 10.84
CA THR A 156 -15.44 -10.61 10.74
C THR A 156 -15.65 -9.98 9.36
N THR A 157 -16.56 -10.56 8.57
CA THR A 157 -16.92 -10.07 7.24
C THR A 157 -18.38 -9.62 7.17
N VAL A 158 -18.71 -8.75 6.22
CA VAL A 158 -20.07 -8.21 6.05
C VAL A 158 -20.68 -8.72 4.75
N GLU A 159 -21.88 -9.29 4.83
CA GLU A 159 -22.70 -9.61 3.65
C GLU A 159 -24.10 -9.03 3.81
N GLY A 160 -24.46 -8.11 2.91
CA GLY A 160 -25.68 -7.32 3.01
C GLY A 160 -25.68 -6.49 4.30
N ARG A 161 -26.69 -6.72 5.15
CA ARG A 161 -26.87 -6.01 6.44
C ARG A 161 -26.44 -6.82 7.66
N ARG A 162 -25.71 -7.92 7.45
CA ARG A 162 -25.24 -8.81 8.53
C ARG A 162 -23.74 -8.97 8.49
N PHE A 163 -23.15 -9.28 9.63
CA PHE A 163 -21.76 -9.71 9.72
C PHE A 163 -21.67 -11.19 10.09
N TYR A 164 -20.57 -11.82 9.71
CA TYR A 164 -20.29 -13.23 9.91
C TYR A 164 -18.87 -13.39 10.42
N GLN A 165 -18.65 -14.41 11.26
CA GLN A 165 -17.36 -14.66 11.88
C GLN A 165 -16.78 -16.00 11.41
N HIS A 166 -15.49 -16.00 11.11
CA HIS A 166 -14.76 -17.16 10.57
C HIS A 166 -13.56 -17.47 11.48
N SER A 167 -13.49 -18.70 11.98
CA SER A 167 -12.39 -19.14 12.85
C SER A 167 -11.11 -19.44 12.06
N GLU A 168 -11.28 -19.87 10.81
CA GLU A 168 -10.25 -20.19 9.82
C GLU A 168 -10.43 -19.24 8.63
N PHE A 169 -9.34 -18.63 8.19
CA PHE A 169 -9.33 -17.63 7.15
C PHE A 169 -7.91 -17.46 6.60
N GLU A 170 -7.75 -16.63 5.58
CA GLU A 170 -6.44 -16.14 5.15
C GLU A 170 -6.24 -14.72 5.67
N ILE A 171 -5.09 -14.45 6.27
CA ILE A 171 -4.70 -13.10 6.71
C ILE A 171 -3.75 -12.49 5.68
N LEU A 172 -3.88 -11.18 5.44
CA LEU A 172 -3.02 -10.48 4.50
C LEU A 172 -1.64 -10.22 5.13
N ILE A 173 -0.60 -10.64 4.44
CA ILE A 173 0.80 -10.47 4.82
C ILE A 173 1.49 -9.62 3.75
N TYR A 174 2.43 -8.79 4.17
CA TYR A 174 3.23 -7.96 3.28
C TYR A 174 4.71 -8.30 3.40
N ASN A 175 5.37 -8.54 2.27
CA ASN A 175 6.79 -8.82 2.15
C ASN A 175 7.37 -8.12 0.91
N PRO A 176 8.07 -6.99 1.09
CA PRO A 176 8.64 -6.22 -0.03
C PRO A 176 9.83 -6.93 -0.72
N ASN A 177 10.31 -8.04 -0.15
CA ASN A 177 11.38 -8.83 -0.74
C ASN A 177 10.87 -10.05 -1.52
N ASN A 178 9.54 -10.20 -1.64
CA ASN A 178 8.96 -11.31 -2.38
C ASN A 178 9.19 -11.11 -3.88
N LYS A 179 10.31 -11.62 -4.38
CA LYS A 179 10.58 -11.69 -5.82
C LYS A 179 9.84 -12.91 -6.35
N GLN A 180 8.87 -12.69 -7.23
CA GLN A 180 8.36 -13.79 -8.04
C GLN A 180 9.54 -14.31 -8.88
N GLU A 181 9.89 -15.59 -8.73
CA GLU A 181 10.80 -16.24 -9.67
C GLU A 181 10.08 -16.25 -11.03
N ASP A 182 10.45 -15.31 -11.89
CA ASP A 182 10.00 -15.32 -13.27
C ASP A 182 10.40 -16.66 -13.90
N PHE A 183 9.38 -17.46 -14.23
CA PHE A 183 9.56 -18.63 -15.06
C PHE A 183 10.01 -18.14 -16.44
N ALA A 184 11.34 -18.07 -16.63
CA ALA A 184 11.97 -17.59 -17.85
C ALA A 184 11.60 -18.52 -19.02
N VAL A 185 10.60 -18.11 -19.79
CA VAL A 185 10.41 -18.60 -21.15
C VAL A 185 11.53 -17.97 -21.98
N THR A 186 12.50 -18.76 -22.41
CA THR A 186 13.53 -18.35 -23.38
C THR A 186 12.96 -18.40 -24.80
N PRO A 187 12.99 -17.29 -25.56
CA PRO A 187 13.15 -17.35 -27.01
C PRO A 187 14.55 -16.89 -27.40
N SER A 188 15.13 -17.66 -28.32
CA SER A 188 16.45 -17.53 -28.92
C SER A 188 16.70 -16.20 -29.65
N VAL A 189 17.89 -15.63 -29.38
CA VAL A 189 18.82 -14.87 -30.23
C VAL A 189 18.32 -14.39 -31.60
N GLU A 190 18.39 -13.08 -31.83
CA GLU A 190 18.95 -12.51 -33.06
C GLU A 190 19.50 -11.09 -32.82
N SER A 191 20.74 -10.85 -33.28
CA SER A 191 21.54 -9.63 -33.07
C SER A 191 21.52 -8.74 -34.30
N VAL A 192 21.34 -7.43 -34.14
CA VAL A 192 21.60 -6.43 -35.20
C VAL A 192 22.48 -5.31 -34.65
N THR A 193 23.69 -5.18 -35.22
CA THR A 193 24.68 -4.14 -34.99
C THR A 193 24.46 -2.91 -35.88
N THR A 194 24.65 -1.69 -35.35
CA THR A 194 25.11 -0.53 -36.15
C THR A 194 25.93 0.46 -35.31
N LYS A 195 26.78 1.20 -36.03
CA LYS A 195 28.06 1.82 -35.65
C LYS A 195 27.96 3.22 -35.02
N THR A 196 29.06 3.53 -34.32
CA THR A 196 29.62 4.80 -33.80
C THR A 196 29.46 6.08 -34.61
N LEU A 197 29.47 7.24 -33.92
CA LEU A 197 30.20 8.46 -34.31
C LEU A 197 30.51 9.37 -33.10
N ILE A 198 31.69 10.00 -33.13
CA ILE A 198 32.31 10.86 -32.11
C ILE A 198 32.02 12.34 -32.41
N HIS A 199 31.88 13.21 -31.40
CA HIS A 199 32.40 14.59 -31.48
C HIS A 199 32.76 15.19 -30.11
N GLN A 200 33.92 15.84 -30.04
CA GLN A 200 34.50 16.55 -28.89
C GLN A 200 33.90 17.96 -28.70
N GLY A 201 34.00 18.53 -27.49
CA GLY A 201 34.18 20.00 -27.31
C GLY A 201 33.58 20.69 -26.07
N SER A 202 34.38 20.80 -25.00
CA SER A 202 34.69 22.02 -24.20
C SER A 202 33.61 23.01 -23.68
N LEU A 203 33.43 22.99 -22.34
CA LEU A 203 33.38 24.11 -21.34
C LEU A 203 32.49 25.37 -21.52
N SER A 204 31.60 25.55 -20.52
CA SER A 204 31.45 26.74 -19.64
C SER A 204 30.02 27.28 -19.43
N TRP A 205 29.19 26.55 -18.68
CA TRP A 205 27.89 27.05 -18.18
C TRP A 205 27.59 26.56 -16.74
N LEU A 206 28.55 26.66 -15.81
CA LEU A 206 28.38 26.08 -14.46
C LEU A 206 28.00 27.08 -13.35
N TRP A 207 27.93 28.38 -13.61
CA TRP A 207 27.58 29.36 -12.57
C TRP A 207 26.09 29.75 -12.57
N TYR A 208 25.40 29.69 -13.72
CA TYR A 208 23.98 30.04 -13.82
C TYR A 208 23.01 28.91 -13.43
N PHE A 209 23.44 27.64 -13.53
CA PHE A 209 22.62 26.50 -13.11
C PHE A 209 22.44 26.42 -11.59
N SER A 210 23.37 26.95 -10.80
CA SER A 210 23.33 26.83 -9.33
C SER A 210 22.22 27.68 -8.70
N LEU A 211 22.01 28.92 -9.16
CA LEU A 211 20.96 29.78 -8.60
C LEU A 211 19.54 29.31 -8.98
N ALA A 212 19.35 28.83 -10.21
CA ALA A 212 18.07 28.34 -10.69
C ALA A 212 17.63 27.06 -9.95
N VAL A 213 18.57 26.15 -9.67
CA VAL A 213 18.29 24.93 -8.89
C VAL A 213 17.96 25.26 -7.44
N ILE A 214 18.67 26.21 -6.82
CA ILE A 214 18.38 26.65 -5.44
C ILE A 214 16.98 27.28 -5.34
N VAL A 215 16.61 28.17 -6.25
CA VAL A 215 15.28 28.78 -6.26
C VAL A 215 14.19 27.72 -6.50
N PHE A 216 14.42 26.77 -7.40
CA PHE A 216 13.48 25.67 -7.67
C PHE A 216 13.29 24.75 -6.46
N LEU A 217 14.36 24.41 -5.75
CA LEU A 217 14.30 23.61 -4.52
C LEU A 217 13.58 24.35 -3.38
N ILE A 218 13.81 25.66 -3.22
CA ILE A 218 13.09 26.48 -2.24
C ILE A 218 11.58 26.50 -2.53
N LEU A 219 11.19 26.63 -3.81
CA LEU A 219 9.77 26.60 -4.20
C LEU A 219 9.12 25.23 -3.96
N ILE A 220 9.84 24.12 -4.14
CA ILE A 220 9.36 22.77 -3.82
C ILE A 220 9.14 22.64 -2.31
N VAL A 221 10.09 23.05 -1.48
CA VAL A 221 9.96 22.98 -0.01
C VAL A 221 8.76 23.82 0.47
N ILE A 222 8.58 25.04 -0.05
CA ILE A 222 7.43 25.89 0.28
C ILE A 222 6.10 25.21 -0.10
N LYS A 223 6.05 24.50 -1.23
CA LYS A 223 4.85 23.80 -1.70
C LYS A 223 4.53 22.56 -0.88
N ILE A 224 5.55 21.87 -0.36
CA ILE A 224 5.41 20.70 0.53
C ILE A 224 4.93 21.14 1.91
N VAL A 225 5.53 22.18 2.49
CA VAL A 225 5.14 22.71 3.82
C VAL A 225 3.72 23.26 3.85
N ARG A 226 3.19 23.73 2.70
CA ARG A 226 1.80 24.23 2.58
C ARG A 226 0.74 23.14 2.37
N ARG A 227 1.11 21.86 2.29
CA ARG A 227 0.18 20.73 2.05
C ARG A 227 0.07 19.73 3.21
N CYS A 228 0.56 20.08 4.39
CA CYS A 228 0.17 19.42 5.64
C CYS A 228 -0.86 20.29 6.38
#